data_AF-A0A3M2L014-F1
#
_entry.id   AF-A0A3M2L014-F1
#
_cell.length_a   1.000
_cell.length_b   1.000
_cell.length_c   1.000
_cell.angle_alpha   90.00
_cell.angle_beta   90.00
_cell.angle_gamma   90.00
#
_symmetry.space_group_name_H-M   'P 1'
#
loop_
_entity.id
_entity.type
_entity.pdbx_description
1 polymer ?
#
loop_
_entity_poly.entity_id
_entity_poly.type
_entity_poly.pdbx_seq_one_letter_code
_entity_poly.pdbx_strand_id
1 'polypeptide(L)'
;MGTPGGATDLSIVPAEVTKLGKFAYDLADVLRSALSTAGRKVDTVTTNSWKSPAAQSFAAGWSDCSDGGHKIIDALADMAEALGVTAATYGAQDNQFAADVSSLNLPPIEGPRLRPAAPTNASLLDLPES
;
A
#
# COMPACT_ATOMS: atom_id res chain seq x y z
N MET A 1 -3.66 8.05 -37.05
CA MET A 1 -2.78 8.56 -35.99
C MET A 1 -3.59 8.56 -34.70
N GLY A 2 -3.58 7.47 -33.94
CA GLY A 2 -4.32 7.35 -32.68
C GLY A 2 -3.41 7.79 -31.53
N THR A 3 -3.79 8.86 -30.84
CA THR A 3 -3.17 9.27 -29.59
C THR A 3 -3.49 8.22 -28.53
N PRO A 4 -2.51 7.54 -27.91
CA PRO A 4 -2.77 6.71 -26.74
C PRO A 4 -3.28 7.64 -25.63
N GLY A 5 -4.52 7.40 -25.20
CA GLY A 5 -5.18 8.15 -24.15
C GLY A 5 -4.34 8.14 -22.88
N GLY A 6 -4.40 9.26 -22.15
CA GLY A 6 -3.76 9.41 -20.86
C GLY A 6 -4.19 8.29 -19.92
N ALA A 7 -3.31 7.31 -19.73
CA ALA A 7 -3.24 6.61 -18.49
C ALA A 7 -2.64 7.61 -17.50
N THR A 8 -3.50 8.34 -16.80
CA THR A 8 -3.12 8.92 -15.52
C THR A 8 -2.62 7.75 -14.69
N ASP A 9 -1.31 7.61 -14.60
CA ASP A 9 -0.63 6.60 -13.82
C ASP A 9 -1.07 6.80 -12.37
N LEU A 10 -2.12 6.06 -11.97
CA LEU A 10 -2.60 6.01 -10.61
C LEU A 10 -1.57 5.17 -9.86
N SER A 11 -0.42 5.79 -9.58
CA SER A 11 0.65 5.21 -8.79
C SER A 11 0.15 5.09 -7.36
N ILE A 12 -0.55 3.99 -7.08
CA ILE A 12 -0.88 3.59 -5.72
C ILE A 12 0.45 3.24 -5.07
N VAL A 13 0.93 4.09 -4.17
CA VAL A 13 2.11 3.81 -3.35
C VAL A 13 1.67 2.82 -2.26
N PRO A 14 2.06 1.53 -2.31
CA PRO A 14 1.55 0.52 -1.38
C PRO A 14 1.89 0.83 0.09
N ALA A 15 2.97 1.58 0.31
CA ALA A 15 3.37 2.06 1.63
C ALA A 15 2.36 3.05 2.24
N GLU A 16 1.76 3.93 1.45
CA GLU A 16 0.77 4.90 1.94
C GLU A 16 -0.58 4.23 2.25
N VAL A 17 -0.98 3.25 1.44
CA VAL A 17 -2.18 2.41 1.70
C VAL A 17 -2.02 1.62 3.00
N THR A 18 -0.82 1.07 3.24
CA THR A 18 -0.50 0.36 4.49
C THR A 18 -0.57 1.28 5.71
N LYS A 19 -0.02 2.50 5.62
CA LYS A 19 -0.09 3.50 6.70
C LYS A 19 -1.53 3.90 7.02
N LEU A 20 -2.35 4.10 5.98
CA LEU A 20 -3.76 4.44 6.17
C LEU A 20 -4.54 3.29 6.82
N GLY A 21 -4.30 2.05 6.40
CA GLY A 21 -4.88 0.87 7.05
C GLY A 21 -4.51 0.78 8.53
N LYS A 22 -3.22 0.98 8.85
CA LYS A 22 -2.76 1.02 10.25
C LYS A 22 -3.43 2.14 11.06
N PHE A 23 -3.51 3.34 10.49
CA PHE A 23 -4.17 4.47 11.16
C PHE A 23 -5.65 4.19 11.44
N ALA A 24 -6.37 3.61 10.47
CA ALA A 24 -7.78 3.24 10.65
C ALA A 24 -7.96 2.20 11.77
N TYR A 25 -7.05 1.21 11.85
CA TYR A 25 -7.05 0.22 12.92
C TYR A 25 -6.78 0.84 14.30
N ASP A 26 -5.73 1.67 14.41
CA ASP A 26 -5.37 2.35 15.66
C ASP A 26 -6.52 3.26 16.13
N LEU A 27 -7.18 3.96 15.21
CA LEU A 27 -8.35 4.78 15.52
C LEU A 27 -9.53 3.93 15.99
N ALA A 28 -9.80 2.79 15.34
CA ALA A 28 -10.86 1.87 15.76
C ALA A 28 -10.63 1.36 17.19
N ASP A 29 -9.38 1.01 17.55
CA ASP A 29 -9.04 0.52 18.88
C ASP A 29 -9.21 1.59 19.97
N VAL A 30 -8.76 2.83 19.69
CA VAL A 30 -8.95 3.98 20.57
C VAL A 30 -10.45 4.25 20.80
N LEU A 31 -11.24 4.24 19.73
CA LEU A 31 -12.68 4.47 19.81
C LEU A 31 -13.39 3.35 20.59
N ARG A 32 -13.01 2.08 20.39
CA ARG A 32 -13.55 0.94 21.14
C ARG A 32 -13.27 1.06 22.63
N SER A 33 -12.04 1.42 22.99
CA SER A 33 -11.64 1.63 24.38
C SER A 33 -12.39 2.80 25.03
N ALA A 34 -12.57 3.90 24.29
CA ALA A 34 -13.32 5.07 24.75
C ALA A 34 -14.80 4.74 24.96
N LEU A 35 -15.43 4.06 24.01
CA LEU A 35 -16.85 3.69 24.07
C LEU A 35 -17.12 2.71 25.22
N SER A 36 -16.26 1.70 25.41
CA SER A 36 -16.34 0.77 26.55
C SER A 36 -16.21 1.50 27.90
N THR A 37 -15.31 2.48 27.98
CA THR A 37 -15.12 3.28 29.20
C THR A 37 -16.33 4.17 29.49
N ALA A 38 -16.90 4.78 28.45
CA ALA A 38 -18.13 5.55 28.58
C ALA A 38 -19.31 4.66 29.01
N GLY A 39 -19.43 3.45 28.44
CA GLY A 39 -20.46 2.49 28.81
C GLY A 39 -20.41 2.13 30.30
N ARG A 40 -19.23 1.77 30.82
CA ARG A 40 -19.05 1.49 32.24
C ARG A 40 -19.45 2.67 33.15
N LYS A 41 -19.15 3.90 32.73
CA LYS A 41 -19.54 5.10 33.47
C LYS A 41 -21.06 5.31 33.46
N VAL A 42 -21.71 5.12 32.31
CA VAL A 42 -23.16 5.19 32.19
C VAL A 42 -23.82 4.15 33.07
N ASP A 43 -23.39 2.89 32.99
CA ASP A 43 -23.92 1.79 33.80
C ASP A 43 -23.77 2.06 35.30
N THR A 44 -22.62 2.61 35.71
CA THR A 44 -22.36 2.97 37.10
C THR A 44 -23.36 4.02 37.61
N VAL A 45 -23.66 5.04 36.80
CA VAL A 45 -24.57 6.13 37.18
C VAL A 45 -26.02 5.66 37.19
N THR A 46 -26.46 4.97 36.15
CA THR A 46 -27.85 4.50 36.00
C THR A 46 -28.19 3.36 36.96
N THR A 47 -27.19 2.58 37.40
CA THR A 47 -27.40 1.45 38.33
C THR A 47 -27.27 1.83 39.80
N ASN A 48 -26.50 2.88 40.15
CA ASN A 48 -26.27 3.22 41.56
C ASN A 48 -26.99 4.48 42.02
N SER A 49 -26.76 5.61 41.36
CA SER A 49 -27.14 6.93 41.89
C SER A 49 -28.41 7.50 41.25
N TRP A 50 -28.78 7.07 40.04
CA TRP A 50 -29.88 7.66 39.29
C TRP A 50 -30.89 6.59 38.82
N LYS A 51 -31.95 6.39 39.61
CA LYS A 51 -33.00 5.37 39.38
C LYS A 51 -34.36 6.00 39.08
N SER A 52 -34.43 6.88 38.08
CA SER A 52 -35.70 7.51 37.66
C SER A 52 -36.13 7.05 36.26
N PRO A 53 -37.37 7.32 35.82
CA PRO A 53 -37.79 7.07 34.44
C PRO A 53 -36.88 7.75 33.41
N ALA A 54 -36.38 8.96 33.72
CA ALA A 54 -35.42 9.65 32.87
C ALA A 54 -34.08 8.90 32.75
N ALA A 55 -33.63 8.24 33.82
CA ALA A 55 -32.43 7.40 33.77
C ALA A 55 -32.63 6.16 32.86
N GLN A 56 -33.83 5.58 32.85
CA GLN A 56 -34.17 4.47 31.96
C GLN A 56 -34.19 4.91 30.49
N SER A 57 -34.81 6.05 30.18
CA SER A 57 -34.80 6.62 28.82
C SER A 57 -33.38 6.97 28.37
N PHE A 58 -32.55 7.51 29.27
CA PHE A 58 -31.15 7.77 28.97
C PHE A 58 -30.36 6.48 28.71
N ALA A 59 -30.54 5.45 29.54
CA ALA A 59 -29.87 4.16 29.34
C ALA A 59 -30.27 3.50 28.01
N ALA A 60 -31.54 3.58 27.63
CA ALA A 60 -32.01 3.10 26.33
C ALA A 60 -31.36 3.87 25.17
N GLY A 61 -31.39 5.21 25.22
CA GLY A 61 -30.74 6.03 24.18
C GLY A 61 -29.22 5.85 24.12
N TRP A 62 -28.58 5.60 25.27
CA TRP A 62 -27.17 5.24 25.34
C TRP A 62 -26.89 3.90 24.66
N SER A 63 -27.75 2.90 24.84
CA SER A 63 -27.64 1.60 24.16
C SER A 63 -27.64 1.79 22.64
N ASP A 64 -28.62 2.53 22.12
CA ASP A 64 -28.73 2.80 20.68
C ASP A 64 -27.50 3.55 20.15
N CYS A 65 -27.00 4.54 20.92
CA CYS A 65 -25.80 5.28 20.58
C CYS A 65 -24.55 4.39 20.58
N SER A 66 -24.40 3.53 21.58
CA SER A 66 -23.29 2.59 21.69
C SER A 66 -23.31 1.57 20.56
N ASP A 67 -24.48 1.09 20.17
CA ASP A 67 -24.63 0.16 19.05
C ASP A 67 -24.25 0.83 17.72
N GLY A 68 -24.65 2.09 17.51
CA GLY A 68 -24.19 2.90 16.39
C GLY A 68 -22.67 3.12 16.40
N GLY A 69 -22.10 3.40 17.56
CA GLY A 69 -20.66 3.55 17.76
C GLY A 69 -19.88 2.29 17.40
N HIS A 70 -20.33 1.13 17.86
CA HIS A 70 -19.71 -0.16 17.50
C HIS A 70 -19.73 -0.40 15.99
N LYS A 71 -20.84 -0.11 15.30
CA LYS A 71 -20.91 -0.25 13.83
C LYS A 71 -19.89 0.62 13.09
N ILE A 72 -19.66 1.86 13.55
CA ILE A 72 -18.66 2.75 12.95
C ILE A 72 -17.25 2.20 13.18
N ILE A 73 -16.97 1.71 14.39
CA ILE A 73 -15.69 1.12 14.75
C ILE A 73 -15.42 -0.14 13.92
N ASP A 74 -16.43 -0.99 13.73
CA ASP A 74 -16.31 -2.20 12.92
C ASP A 74 -16.05 -1.83 11.45
N ALA A 75 -16.76 -0.84 10.89
CA ALA A 75 -16.50 -0.34 9.55
C ALA A 75 -15.07 0.23 9.38
N LEU A 76 -14.52 0.87 10.42
CA LEU A 76 -13.12 1.33 10.41
C LEU A 76 -12.13 0.16 10.41
N ALA A 77 -12.41 -0.90 11.15
CA ALA A 77 -11.61 -2.12 11.15
C ALA A 77 -11.69 -2.83 9.79
N ASP A 78 -12.87 -2.94 9.19
CA ASP A 78 -13.05 -3.54 7.86
C ASP A 78 -12.27 -2.76 6.78
N MET A 79 -12.29 -1.42 6.84
CA MET A 79 -11.47 -0.59 5.96
C MET A 79 -9.98 -0.84 6.18
N ALA A 80 -9.52 -0.95 7.43
CA ALA A 80 -8.13 -1.25 7.73
C ALA A 80 -7.67 -2.60 7.14
N GLU A 81 -8.51 -3.63 7.27
CA GLU A 81 -8.25 -4.96 6.71
C GLU A 81 -8.20 -4.93 5.18
N ALA A 82 -9.18 -4.29 4.53
CA ALA A 82 -9.23 -4.19 3.07
C ALA A 82 -8.00 -3.45 2.50
N LEU A 83 -7.57 -2.37 3.15
CA LEU A 83 -6.36 -1.62 2.75
C LEU A 83 -5.09 -2.46 2.97
N GLY A 84 -5.01 -3.22 4.05
CA GLY A 84 -3.91 -4.16 4.31
C GLY A 84 -3.82 -5.26 3.23
N VAL A 85 -4.94 -5.88 2.87
CA VAL A 85 -5.01 -6.90 1.80
C VAL A 85 -4.61 -6.33 0.44
N THR A 86 -5.06 -5.11 0.13
CA THR A 86 -4.72 -4.42 -1.12
C THR A 86 -3.22 -4.16 -1.23
N ALA A 87 -2.58 -3.68 -0.15
CA ALA A 87 -1.14 -3.45 -0.13
C ALA A 87 -0.33 -4.75 -0.29
N ALA A 88 -0.75 -5.84 0.37
CA ALA A 88 -0.11 -7.14 0.24
C ALA A 88 -0.23 -7.71 -1.18
N THR A 89 -1.40 -7.56 -1.82
CA THR A 89 -1.64 -8.01 -3.20
C THR A 89 -0.75 -7.26 -4.20
N TYR A 90 -0.63 -5.93 -4.05
CA TYR A 90 0.26 -5.12 -4.88
C TYR A 90 1.73 -5.55 -4.74
N GLY A 91 2.21 -5.79 -3.51
CA GLY A 91 3.58 -6.26 -3.29
C GLY A 91 3.87 -7.63 -3.89
N ALA A 92 2.92 -8.57 -3.82
CA ALA A 92 3.07 -9.89 -4.44
C ALA A 92 3.13 -9.79 -5.98
N GLN A 93 2.30 -8.93 -6.57
CA GLN A 93 2.24 -8.74 -8.01
C GLN A 93 3.50 -8.02 -8.55
N ASP A 94 4.02 -7.03 -7.82
CA ASP A 94 5.29 -6.36 -8.13
C ASP A 94 6.48 -7.33 -8.08
N ASN A 95 6.56 -8.15 -7.03
CA ASN A 95 7.61 -9.17 -6.91
C ASN A 95 7.55 -10.19 -8.05
N GLN A 96 6.35 -10.61 -8.47
CA GLN A 96 6.18 -11.53 -9.60
C GLN A 96 6.65 -10.87 -10.91
N PHE A 97 6.26 -9.64 -11.18
CA PHE A 97 6.72 -8.91 -12.36
C PHE A 97 8.24 -8.68 -12.35
N ALA A 98 8.83 -8.34 -11.20
CA ALA A 98 10.28 -8.19 -11.06
C ALA A 98 11.02 -9.51 -11.32
N ALA A 99 10.48 -10.64 -10.86
CA ALA A 99 11.03 -11.97 -11.13
C ALA A 99 10.93 -12.33 -12.62
N ASP A 100 9.79 -12.07 -13.26
CA ASP A 100 9.57 -12.33 -14.68
C ASP A 100 10.51 -11.47 -15.55
N VAL A 101 10.63 -10.17 -15.26
CA VAL A 101 11.55 -9.25 -15.95
C VAL A 101 13.02 -9.64 -15.72
N SER A 102 13.40 -10.05 -14.51
CA SER A 102 14.77 -10.53 -14.22
C SER A 102 15.07 -11.87 -14.91
N SER A 103 14.04 -12.69 -15.17
CA SER A 103 14.18 -13.96 -15.89
C SER A 103 14.39 -13.77 -17.40
N LEU A 104 14.02 -12.61 -17.94
CA LEU A 104 14.45 -12.18 -19.27
C LEU A 104 15.95 -11.88 -19.23
N ASN A 105 16.76 -12.92 -19.39
CA ASN A 105 18.18 -12.81 -19.69
C ASN A 105 18.35 -12.15 -21.06
N LEU A 106 18.36 -10.81 -21.07
CA LEU A 106 18.58 -10.02 -22.27
C LEU A 106 19.97 -10.36 -22.83
N PRO A 107 20.08 -10.84 -24.08
CA PRO A 107 21.38 -11.15 -24.66
C PRO A 107 22.26 -9.89 -24.63
N PRO A 108 23.58 -10.04 -24.37
CA PRO A 108 24.49 -8.91 -24.39
C PRO A 108 24.33 -8.16 -25.71
N ILE A 109 24.07 -6.86 -25.64
CA ILE A 109 24.12 -5.97 -26.78
C ILE A 109 25.53 -6.06 -27.37
N GLU A 110 25.71 -6.85 -28.43
CA GLU A 110 26.95 -6.87 -29.20
C GLU A 110 27.21 -5.44 -29.70
N GLY A 111 28.24 -4.81 -29.14
CA GLY A 111 28.73 -3.52 -29.62
C GLY A 111 29.11 -3.58 -31.10
N PRO A 112 29.23 -2.43 -31.79
CA PRO A 112 29.43 -2.41 -33.23
C PRO A 112 30.68 -3.22 -33.60
N ARG A 113 30.52 -4.23 -34.46
CA ARG A 113 31.62 -5.03 -35.03
C ARG A 113 32.61 -4.08 -35.71
N LEU A 114 33.73 -3.79 -35.06
CA LEU A 114 34.85 -3.10 -35.68
C LEU A 114 35.36 -3.97 -36.84
N ARG A 115 35.22 -3.45 -38.07
CA ARG A 115 35.79 -4.08 -39.28
C ARG A 115 37.29 -4.29 -39.06
N PRO A 116 37.86 -5.46 -39.39
CA PRO A 116 39.29 -5.65 -39.32
C PRO A 116 40.00 -4.69 -40.29
N ALA A 117 41.00 -3.96 -39.77
CA ALA A 117 41.86 -3.11 -40.57
C ALA A 117 42.67 -3.97 -41.54
N ALA A 118 42.72 -3.55 -42.80
CA ALA A 118 43.51 -4.20 -43.84
C ALA A 118 45.01 -4.20 -43.47
N PRO A 119 45.77 -5.26 -43.79
CA PRO A 119 47.20 -5.29 -43.51
C PRO A 119 47.92 -4.25 -44.39
N THR A 120 48.55 -3.28 -43.74
CA THR A 120 49.51 -2.36 -44.37
C THR A 120 50.72 -3.16 -44.84
N ASN A 121 50.87 -3.29 -46.15
CA ASN A 121 52.00 -3.97 -46.76
C ASN A 121 53.26 -3.11 -46.56
N ALA A 122 54.08 -3.46 -45.58
CA ALA A 122 55.42 -2.91 -45.42
C ALA A 122 56.39 -3.76 -46.26
N SER A 123 56.82 -3.23 -47.40
CA SER A 123 58.01 -3.68 -48.11
C SER A 123 58.67 -2.43 -48.72
N LEU A 124 59.63 -1.87 -48.00
CA LEU A 124 61.06 -2.13 -48.14
C LEU A 124 61.66 -1.16 -49.19
N LEU A 125 61.93 0.08 -48.76
CA LEU A 125 63.00 0.88 -49.36
C LEU A 125 64.30 0.25 -48.87
N ASP A 126 64.86 -0.65 -49.67
CA ASP A 126 66.24 -1.08 -49.57
C ASP A 126 66.92 -0.69 -50.90
N LEU A 127 67.63 0.43 -50.87
CA LEU A 127 68.75 0.71 -51.78
C LEU A 127 69.87 -0.24 -51.36
N PRO A 128 70.63 -0.86 -52.29
CA PRO A 128 71.72 -0.15 -52.96
C PRO A 128 72.01 -0.73 -54.39
N GLU A 129 72.96 -0.34 -55.26
CA GLU A 129 74.34 0.16 -55.19
C GLU A 129 74.77 0.77 -56.56
N SER A 130 75.90 1.50 -56.51
CA SER A 130 76.92 1.82 -57.54
C SER A 130 76.59 2.74 -58.72
#